data_AF-A0A8D2IM63-F1
#
_entry.id   AF-A0A8D2IM63-F1
#
_cell.length_a   1.000
_cell.length_b   1.000
_cell.length_c   1.000
_cell.angle_alpha   90.00
_cell.angle_beta   90.00
_cell.angle_gamma   90.00
#
_symmetry.space_group_name_H-M   'P 1'
#
loop_
_entity.id
_entity.type
_entity.pdbx_description
1 polymer ?
#
loop_
_entity_poly.entity_id
_entity_poly.type
_entity_poly.pdbx_seq_one_letter_code
_entity_poly.pdbx_strand_id
1 'polypeptide(L)'
;MKLKEVDRTAMQAWSPAQNHPIYLATGTSAQQLDATFSTNASLEIFELDLSDPSLDMKSCATFSSHRYHKLIWGPHKMDSKGDVSGVLIAGGENGNIILYDPSKIIAGDKEVVIAQNNKHTGPVRALDVNIFQV
;
A
#
# COMPACT_ATOMS: atom_id res chain seq x y z
N MET A 1 21.29 -14.58 -2.45
CA MET A 1 21.09 -13.92 -3.76
C MET A 1 19.85 -13.04 -3.64
N LYS A 2 19.88 -11.79 -4.15
CA LYS A 2 18.67 -10.93 -4.18
C LYS A 2 17.75 -11.39 -5.32
N LEU A 3 16.43 -11.30 -5.13
CA LEU A 3 15.43 -11.65 -6.17
C LEU A 3 14.91 -10.41 -6.91
N LYS A 4 14.49 -9.39 -6.15
CA LYS A 4 14.09 -8.06 -6.65
C LYS A 4 14.52 -6.99 -5.65
N GLU A 5 14.55 -5.74 -6.09
CA GLU A 5 14.81 -4.57 -5.26
C GLU A 5 13.94 -3.38 -5.64
N VAL A 6 13.61 -2.58 -4.63
CA VAL A 6 12.96 -1.28 -4.75
C VAL A 6 13.78 -0.32 -3.89
N ASP A 7 14.46 0.63 -4.52
CA ASP A 7 15.27 1.63 -3.80
C ASP A 7 14.40 2.85 -3.44
N ARG A 8 13.60 2.71 -2.37
CA ARG A 8 12.68 3.74 -1.89
C ARG A 8 12.68 3.80 -0.36
N THR A 9 12.64 5.02 0.18
CA THR A 9 12.37 5.24 1.61
C THR A 9 10.85 5.36 1.80
N ALA A 10 10.20 4.26 2.19
CA ALA A 10 8.75 4.19 2.23
C ALA A 10 8.23 3.23 3.32
N MET A 11 6.95 3.39 3.67
CA MET A 11 6.21 2.39 4.43
C MET A 11 5.78 1.28 3.48
N GLN A 12 6.05 0.02 3.82
CA GLN A 12 5.78 -1.12 2.95
C GLN A 12 4.70 -2.06 3.49
N ALA A 13 3.91 -2.64 2.60
CA ALA A 13 2.95 -3.69 2.91
C ALA A 13 2.84 -4.69 1.75
N TRP A 14 2.90 -5.98 2.05
CA TRP A 14 2.74 -7.06 1.07
C TRP A 14 1.28 -7.42 0.90
N SER A 15 0.86 -7.73 -0.33
CA SER A 15 -0.46 -8.28 -0.60
C SER A 15 -0.73 -9.56 0.20
N PRO A 16 -2.00 -9.92 0.42
CA PRO A 16 -2.37 -11.20 1.02
C PRO A 16 -1.70 -12.39 0.33
N ALA A 17 -1.41 -13.46 1.07
CA ALA A 17 -0.70 -14.62 0.53
C ALA A 17 -1.45 -15.34 -0.60
N GLN A 18 -2.79 -15.22 -0.62
CA GLN A 18 -3.65 -15.80 -1.65
C GLN A 18 -3.78 -14.91 -2.90
N ASN A 19 -3.30 -13.66 -2.83
CA ASN A 19 -3.38 -12.71 -3.94
C ASN A 19 -2.37 -13.09 -5.02
N HIS A 20 -2.84 -13.28 -6.25
CA HIS A 20 -1.99 -13.48 -7.42
C HIS A 20 -2.42 -12.53 -8.54
N PRO A 21 -1.50 -11.78 -9.18
CA PRO A 21 -0.05 -11.68 -8.90
C PRO A 21 0.30 -11.19 -7.48
N ILE A 22 1.55 -11.37 -7.03
CA ILE A 22 2.00 -10.89 -5.71
C ILE A 22 2.38 -9.41 -5.84
N TYR A 23 1.90 -8.58 -4.92
CA TYR A 23 2.16 -7.14 -4.94
C TYR A 23 2.83 -6.64 -3.66
N LEU A 24 3.63 -5.60 -3.82
CA LEU A 24 4.18 -4.78 -2.75
C LEU A 24 3.62 -3.37 -2.88
N ALA A 25 2.94 -2.89 -1.85
CA ALA A 25 2.54 -1.49 -1.76
C ALA A 25 3.60 -0.71 -0.97
N THR A 26 3.95 0.47 -1.47
CA THR A 26 4.82 1.42 -0.75
C THR A 26 4.15 2.78 -0.66
N GLY A 27 4.08 3.34 0.54
CA GLY A 27 3.56 4.69 0.76
C GLY A 27 4.64 5.64 1.27
N THR A 28 4.61 6.90 0.84
CA THR A 28 5.56 7.92 1.32
C THR A 28 5.52 8.02 2.85
N SER A 29 6.68 7.87 3.48
CA SER A 29 6.84 7.96 4.93
C SER A 29 6.64 9.40 5.43
N ALA A 30 5.90 9.60 6.51
CA ALA A 30 5.62 10.94 7.03
C ALA A 30 6.79 11.62 7.74
N GLN A 31 7.73 10.83 8.28
CA GLN A 31 8.86 11.34 9.08
C GLN A 31 10.21 11.24 8.35
N GLN A 32 10.22 10.82 7.08
CA GLN A 32 11.45 10.66 6.31
C GLN A 32 11.37 11.48 5.02
N LEU A 33 12.47 12.16 4.70
CA LEU A 33 12.67 12.79 3.40
C LEU A 33 13.42 11.80 2.52
N ASP A 34 12.99 11.68 1.26
CA ASP A 34 13.76 10.94 0.27
C ASP A 34 15.03 11.71 -0.13
N ALA A 35 15.93 11.05 -0.85
CA ALA A 35 17.18 11.63 -1.31
C ALA A 35 16.98 12.86 -2.23
N THR A 36 15.77 13.05 -2.77
CA THR A 36 15.42 14.17 -3.65
C THR A 36 14.78 15.34 -2.91
N PHE A 37 14.58 15.22 -1.59
CA PHE A 37 13.85 16.18 -0.76
C PHE A 37 12.45 16.50 -1.31
N SER A 38 11.84 15.55 -2.03
CA SER A 38 10.50 15.72 -2.58
C SER A 38 9.49 15.84 -1.44
N THR A 39 8.52 16.75 -1.63
CA THR A 39 7.39 16.87 -0.71
C THR A 39 6.14 16.13 -1.21
N ASN A 40 6.19 15.57 -2.41
CA ASN A 40 5.08 14.80 -2.98
C ASN A 40 4.87 13.51 -2.18
N ALA A 41 3.61 13.16 -1.96
CA ALA A 41 3.23 11.94 -1.26
C ALA A 41 2.46 11.02 -2.22
N SER A 42 2.88 9.77 -2.28
CA SER A 42 2.36 8.74 -3.16
C SER A 42 2.10 7.44 -2.40
N LEU A 43 1.14 6.68 -2.92
CA LEU A 43 0.97 5.25 -2.69
C LEU A 43 1.27 4.56 -4.02
N GLU A 44 2.32 3.75 -4.04
CA GLU A 44 2.81 3.03 -5.22
C GLU A 44 2.58 1.54 -5.03
N ILE A 45 2.27 0.83 -6.11
CA ILE A 45 2.10 -0.62 -6.12
C ILE A 45 3.09 -1.20 -7.12
N PHE A 46 3.80 -2.24 -6.69
CA PHE A 46 4.80 -2.94 -7.46
C PHE A 46 4.40 -4.41 -7.58
N GLU A 47 4.53 -4.97 -8.77
CA GLU A 47 4.31 -6.40 -8.99
C GLU A 47 5.62 -7.17 -8.81
N LEU A 48 5.57 -8.28 -8.06
CA LEU A 48 6.69 -9.20 -7.93
C LEU A 48 6.71 -10.15 -9.13
N ASP A 49 7.29 -9.68 -10.24
CA ASP A 49 7.50 -10.50 -11.43
C ASP A 49 8.87 -11.20 -11.41
N LEU A 50 8.89 -12.49 -11.06
CA LEU A 50 10.10 -13.31 -11.05
C LEU A 50 10.53 -13.81 -12.44
N SER A 51 9.72 -13.55 -13.49
CA SER A 51 10.08 -13.88 -14.87
C SER A 51 10.98 -12.82 -15.50
N ASP A 52 10.85 -11.55 -15.09
CA ASP A 52 11.79 -10.48 -15.47
C ASP A 52 13.14 -10.69 -14.75
N PRO A 53 14.24 -10.93 -15.46
CA PRO A 53 15.56 -11.12 -14.84
C PRO A 53 16.14 -9.83 -14.23
N SER A 54 15.53 -8.66 -14.48
CA SER A 54 16.00 -7.41 -13.87
C SER A 54 15.87 -7.45 -12.36
N LEU A 55 16.83 -6.85 -11.66
CA LEU A 55 16.76 -6.73 -10.21
C LEU A 55 15.70 -5.70 -9.78
N ASP A 56 15.53 -4.63 -10.56
CA ASP A 56 14.56 -3.57 -10.26
C ASP A 56 13.11 -4.08 -10.37
N MET A 57 12.29 -3.74 -9.38
CA MET A 57 10.85 -3.94 -9.41
C MET A 57 10.18 -2.65 -9.86
N LYS A 58 9.46 -2.72 -10.99
CA LYS A 58 8.79 -1.55 -11.58
C LYS A 58 7.43 -1.32 -10.92
N SER A 59 7.10 -0.07 -10.66
CA SER A 59 5.77 0.32 -10.21
C SER A 59 4.76 0.05 -11.33
N CYS A 60 3.69 -0.69 -11.03
CA CYS A 60 2.56 -0.90 -11.94
C CYS A 60 1.45 0.13 -11.71
N ALA A 61 1.42 0.81 -10.56
CA ALA A 61 0.48 1.89 -10.31
C ALA A 61 0.99 2.89 -9.27
N THR A 62 0.59 4.15 -9.43
CA THR A 62 0.90 5.24 -8.51
C THR A 62 -0.33 6.09 -8.26
N PHE A 63 -0.64 6.34 -7.00
CA PHE A 63 -1.74 7.19 -6.55
C PHE A 63 -1.20 8.31 -5.65
N SER A 64 -1.38 9.57 -6.07
CA SER A 64 -0.98 10.74 -5.27
C SER A 64 -1.90 10.89 -4.06
N SER A 65 -1.33 10.90 -2.84
CA SER A 65 -2.12 10.87 -1.60
C SER A 65 -1.38 11.52 -0.42
N HIS A 66 -1.46 10.90 0.76
CA HIS A 66 -0.97 11.37 2.03
C HIS A 66 0.38 10.72 2.37
N ARG A 67 1.08 11.28 3.36
CA ARG A 67 2.19 10.59 3.99
C ARG A 67 1.70 9.73 5.15
N TYR A 68 2.36 8.60 5.35
CA TYR A 68 1.93 7.55 6.26
C TYR A 68 2.97 7.27 7.33
N HIS A 69 2.49 6.94 8.53
CA HIS A 69 3.29 6.34 9.61
C HIS A 69 3.21 4.82 9.62
N LYS A 70 2.14 4.25 9.04
CA LYS A 70 1.95 2.82 8.93
C LYS A 70 1.14 2.48 7.68
N LEU A 71 1.51 1.39 7.02
CA LEU A 71 0.77 0.79 5.92
C LEU A 71 0.69 -0.72 6.19
N ILE A 72 -0.51 -1.29 6.03
CA ILE A 72 -0.75 -2.75 6.07
C ILE A 72 -1.70 -3.13 4.93
N TRP A 73 -1.69 -4.40 4.53
CA TRP A 73 -2.58 -4.93 3.50
C TRP A 73 -3.28 -6.16 4.05
N GLY A 74 -4.57 -6.01 4.36
CA GLY A 74 -5.38 -7.08 4.93
C GLY A 74 -6.05 -7.95 3.85
N PRO A 75 -6.34 -9.23 4.13
CA PRO A 75 -7.00 -10.16 3.20
C PRO A 75 -8.51 -9.89 3.01
N HIS A 76 -9.03 -8.79 3.57
CA HIS A 76 -10.44 -8.45 3.50
C HIS A 76 -10.80 -8.01 2.08
N LYS A 77 -11.94 -8.48 1.56
CA LYS A 77 -12.46 -8.28 0.18
C LYS A 77 -12.03 -9.38 -0.80
N MET A 78 -12.99 -10.28 -1.05
CA MET A 78 -13.02 -11.18 -2.19
C MET A 78 -14.09 -10.63 -3.14
N ASP A 79 -13.76 -10.50 -4.43
CA ASP A 79 -14.75 -10.05 -5.40
C ASP A 79 -15.76 -11.15 -5.74
N SER A 80 -16.77 -10.84 -6.55
CA SER A 80 -17.80 -11.81 -6.97
C SER A 80 -17.24 -13.00 -7.77
N LYS A 81 -15.99 -12.91 -8.23
CA LYS A 81 -15.28 -13.95 -9.00
C LYS A 81 -14.37 -14.81 -8.12
N GLY A 82 -14.22 -14.46 -6.84
CA GLY A 82 -13.35 -15.18 -5.91
C GLY A 82 -11.93 -14.60 -5.84
N ASP A 83 -11.63 -13.52 -6.55
CA ASP A 83 -10.31 -12.91 -6.55
C ASP A 83 -10.13 -12.09 -5.28
N VAL A 84 -9.10 -12.43 -4.50
CA VAL A 84 -8.72 -11.72 -3.28
C VAL A 84 -7.76 -10.62 -3.68
N SER A 85 -8.22 -9.37 -3.68
CA SER A 85 -7.35 -8.20 -3.81
C SER A 85 -6.94 -7.58 -2.48
N GLY A 86 -7.69 -7.90 -1.41
CA GLY A 86 -7.45 -7.35 -0.09
C GLY A 86 -7.84 -5.87 0.03
N VAL A 87 -7.49 -5.28 1.17
CA VAL A 87 -7.65 -3.85 1.46
C VAL A 87 -6.34 -3.29 1.98
N LEU A 88 -5.88 -2.18 1.39
CA LEU A 88 -4.76 -1.41 1.91
C LEU A 88 -5.24 -0.46 3.00
N ILE A 89 -4.63 -0.51 4.18
CA ILE A 89 -5.01 0.31 5.33
C ILE A 89 -3.82 1.16 5.72
N ALA A 90 -4.02 2.48 5.72
CA ALA A 90 -2.98 3.44 5.99
C ALA A 90 -3.29 4.27 7.23
N GLY A 91 -2.27 4.47 8.07
CA GLY A 91 -2.28 5.38 9.21
C GLY A 91 -1.53 6.65 8.85
N GLY A 92 -2.23 7.78 8.80
CA GLY A 92 -1.67 9.07 8.41
C GLY A 92 -1.16 9.91 9.58
N GLU A 93 -0.50 11.02 9.24
CA GLU A 93 0.05 12.01 10.19
C GLU A 93 -1.05 12.68 11.03
N ASN A 94 -2.22 12.94 10.45
CA ASN A 94 -3.26 13.77 11.06
C ASN A 94 -4.33 12.94 11.78
N GLY A 95 -3.99 11.73 12.24
CA GLY A 95 -4.94 10.85 12.92
C GLY A 95 -5.94 10.16 12.01
N ASN A 96 -5.74 10.26 10.69
CA ASN A 96 -6.57 9.61 9.69
C ASN A 96 -6.19 8.15 9.50
N ILE A 97 -7.19 7.27 9.52
CA ILE A 97 -7.12 5.90 9.03
C ILE A 97 -7.84 5.88 7.68
N ILE A 98 -7.15 5.46 6.62
CA ILE A 98 -7.69 5.40 5.26
C ILE A 98 -7.63 3.96 4.75
N LEU A 99 -8.75 3.48 4.22
CA LEU A 99 -8.86 2.19 3.55
C LEU A 99 -8.90 2.43 2.04
N TYR A 100 -8.00 1.77 1.32
CA TYR A 100 -7.89 1.84 -0.13
C TYR A 100 -8.19 0.50 -0.79
N ASP A 101 -8.73 0.59 -1.99
CA ASP A 101 -8.99 -0.52 -2.89
C ASP A 101 -7.79 -0.69 -3.86
N PRO A 102 -6.89 -1.66 -3.62
CA PRO A 102 -5.69 -1.82 -4.44
C PRO A 102 -6.02 -2.16 -5.90
N SER A 103 -7.09 -2.91 -6.17
CA SER A 103 -7.52 -3.22 -7.54
C SER A 103 -7.86 -1.96 -8.33
N LYS A 104 -8.52 -0.99 -7.68
CA LYS A 104 -8.85 0.29 -8.31
C LYS A 104 -7.62 1.15 -8.54
N ILE A 105 -6.64 1.13 -7.61
CA ILE A 105 -5.36 1.81 -7.81
C ILE A 105 -4.63 1.24 -9.03
N ILE A 106 -4.56 -0.09 -9.13
CA ILE A 106 -3.92 -0.79 -10.26
C ILE A 106 -4.65 -0.49 -11.59
N ALA A 107 -5.98 -0.41 -11.56
CA ALA A 107 -6.78 -0.04 -12.73
C ALA A 107 -6.65 1.45 -13.14
N GLY A 108 -6.02 2.29 -12.32
CA GLY A 108 -5.90 3.72 -12.57
C GLY A 108 -7.18 4.52 -12.28
N ASP A 109 -8.08 3.99 -11.46
CA ASP A 109 -9.30 4.68 -11.05
C ASP A 109 -8.99 5.87 -10.14
N LYS A 110 -9.93 6.83 -10.11
CA LYS A 110 -9.84 8.00 -9.22
C LYS A 110 -10.47 7.75 -7.85
N GLU A 111 -11.50 6.92 -7.79
CA GLU A 111 -12.27 6.62 -6.56
C GLU A 111 -11.77 5.36 -5.88
N VAL A 112 -10.54 5.45 -5.34
CA VAL A 112 -9.83 4.33 -4.73
C VAL A 112 -10.06 4.20 -3.22
N VAL A 113 -10.58 5.23 -2.56
CA VAL A 113 -10.83 5.23 -1.12
C VAL A 113 -12.14 4.50 -0.83
N ILE A 114 -12.05 3.45 -0.03
CA ILE A 114 -13.21 2.68 0.45
C ILE A 114 -13.85 3.41 1.64
N ALA A 115 -13.03 3.82 2.61
CA ALA A 115 -13.47 4.50 3.81
C ALA A 115 -12.32 5.30 4.43
N GLN A 116 -12.68 6.34 5.18
CA GLN A 116 -11.73 7.14 5.96
C GLN A 116 -12.33 7.53 7.31
N ASN A 117 -11.50 7.54 8.35
CA ASN A 117 -11.89 7.95 9.70
C ASN A 117 -10.79 8.81 10.34
N ASN A 118 -11.18 9.94 10.94
CA ASN A 118 -10.28 10.93 11.54
C ASN A 118 -10.53 11.08 13.06
N LYS A 119 -10.84 9.99 13.77
CA LYS A 119 -11.12 10.02 15.21
C LYS A 119 -9.89 10.21 16.10
N HIS A 120 -8.69 9.93 15.59
CA HIS A 120 -7.46 10.13 16.35
C HIS A 120 -7.02 11.59 16.26
N THR A 121 -6.42 12.11 17.33
CA THR A 121 -5.92 13.50 17.42
C THR A 121 -4.44 13.64 17.10
N GLY A 122 -3.74 12.53 16.84
CA GLY A 122 -2.32 12.48 16.50
C GLY A 122 -2.00 11.33 15.55
N PRO A 123 -0.73 11.16 15.14
CA PRO A 123 -0.35 10.23 14.09
C PRO A 123 -0.68 8.78 14.44
N VAL A 124 -1.24 8.06 13.47
CA VAL A 124 -1.56 6.64 13.62
C VAL A 124 -0.32 5.81 13.32
N ARG A 125 0.46 5.50 14.36
CA ARG A 125 1.79 4.85 14.23
C ARG A 125 1.75 3.33 14.12
N ALA A 126 0.65 2.71 14.51
CA ALA A 126 0.49 1.27 14.47
C ALA A 126 -0.92 0.91 13.99
N LEU A 127 -0.98 -0.14 13.19
CA LEU A 127 -2.18 -0.74 12.63
C LEU A 127 -1.91 -2.24 12.56
N ASP A 128 -2.96 -3.01 12.82
CA ASP A 128 -2.98 -4.45 12.61
C ASP A 128 -4.42 -4.89 12.28
N VAL A 129 -4.56 -6.08 11.72
CA VAL A 129 -5.85 -6.71 11.41
C VAL A 129 -6.03 -7.98 12.23
N ASN A 130 -7.26 -8.23 12.68
CA ASN A 130 -7.57 -9.49 13.34
C ASN A 130 -7.67 -10.61 12.29
N ILE A 131 -6.66 -11.49 12.26
CA ILE A 131 -6.58 -12.61 11.31
C ILE A 131 -7.58 -13.75 11.58
N PHE A 132 -8.27 -13.73 12.72
CA PHE A 132 -9.26 -14.75 13.08
C PHE A 132 -10.69 -14.36 12.70
N GLN A 133 -10.90 -13.10 12.30
CA GLN A 133 -12.19 -12.56 11.87
C GLN A 133 -12.05 -12.05 10.45
N VAL A 134 -12.01 -13.00 9.51
CA VAL A 134 -11.92 -12.75 8.06
C VAL A 134 -13.30 -12.87 7.43
#